data_AF-K0VNF6-F1
#
_entry.id   AF-K0VNF6-F1
#
_cell.length_a   1.000
_cell.length_b   1.000
_cell.length_c   1.000
_cell.angle_alpha   90.00
_cell.angle_beta   90.00
_cell.angle_gamma   90.00
#
_symmetry.space_group_name_H-M   'P 1'
#
loop_
_entity.id
_entity.type
_entity.pdbx_description
1 polymer ?
#
loop_
_entity_poly.entity_id
_entity_poly.type
_entity_poly.pdbx_seq_one_letter_code
_entity_poly.pdbx_strand_id
1 'polypeptide(L)'
;GETMERSFLTIAAGENNDAIRALSAPARVEILKLLCAKGPMNINDIARTLSLPQSTVATGIQILEDARLVDSQLAKARKGNQKICSAIYSEILISFEESAAQRANNIIEVEMPVGLYTSCDVHAPCGLCSTESVIGPLDVPDYFLDPQRMQAGLVWFGRGYVEYKFPNNAKVLNKDIRAIEFSLELSSEVPGTNADWPSDITLWVNGMAIGTWTSPGDYGDKRGAFTPAWWKLEGSQYGMMKTWRISTRGTFIDGVAASNITLGDL
;
A
#
# COMPACT_ATOMS: atom_id res chain seq x y z
N GLY A 1 2.40 -22.66 35.85
CA GLY A 1 1.48 -21.52 35.69
C GLY A 1 1.61 -21.08 34.26
N GLU A 2 0.63 -21.42 33.43
CA GLU A 2 0.64 -21.07 32.01
C GLU A 2 0.43 -19.57 31.86
N THR A 3 1.45 -18.92 31.31
CA THR A 3 1.40 -17.54 30.86
C THR A 3 0.38 -17.48 29.72
N MET A 4 -0.74 -16.76 29.89
CA MET A 4 -1.67 -16.49 28.78
C MET A 4 -0.86 -15.91 27.61
N GLU A 5 -0.92 -16.55 26.44
CA GLU A 5 -0.51 -15.91 25.19
C GLU A 5 -1.27 -14.60 25.06
N ARG A 6 -0.55 -13.49 24.89
CA ARG A 6 -1.16 -12.16 24.74
C ARG A 6 -1.89 -12.10 23.40
N SER A 7 -3.19 -12.40 23.42
CA SER A 7 -4.09 -12.21 22.29
C SER A 7 -4.57 -10.76 22.27
N PHE A 8 -4.57 -10.14 21.08
CA PHE A 8 -5.08 -8.79 20.88
C PHE A 8 -6.17 -8.77 19.81
N LEU A 9 -7.11 -7.85 19.95
CA LEU A 9 -8.16 -7.57 18.97
C LEU A 9 -7.94 -6.18 18.38
N THR A 10 -7.88 -6.08 17.06
CA THR A 10 -7.89 -4.78 16.36
C THR A 10 -9.30 -4.49 15.84
N ILE A 11 -9.82 -3.31 16.16
CA ILE A 11 -11.13 -2.81 15.77
C ILE A 11 -10.92 -1.62 14.85
N ALA A 12 -11.44 -1.67 13.62
CA ALA A 12 -11.53 -0.50 12.74
C ALA A 12 -12.80 0.30 13.07
N ALA A 13 -12.64 1.60 13.33
CA ALA A 13 -13.74 2.52 13.64
C ALA A 13 -14.66 2.68 12.40
N GLY A 14 -15.72 1.87 12.32
CA GLY A 14 -16.71 1.91 11.26
C GLY A 14 -17.30 0.55 10.87
N GLU A 15 -16.54 -0.54 11.06
CA GLU A 15 -16.97 -1.90 10.67
C GLU A 15 -17.49 -2.71 11.86
N ASN A 16 -16.79 -2.64 13.00
CA ASN A 16 -17.11 -3.47 14.17
C ASN A 16 -17.80 -2.65 15.28
N ASN A 17 -19.02 -2.21 14.96
CA ASN A 17 -19.83 -1.36 15.83
C ASN A 17 -20.25 -2.06 17.14
N ASP A 18 -20.37 -3.38 17.13
CA ASP A 18 -20.88 -4.14 18.28
C ASP A 18 -19.85 -4.21 19.42
N ALA A 19 -18.56 -4.42 19.09
CA ALA A 19 -17.49 -4.37 20.08
C ALA A 19 -17.35 -2.97 20.71
N ILE A 20 -17.44 -1.90 19.90
CA ILE A 20 -17.37 -0.51 20.40
C ILE A 20 -18.58 -0.21 21.31
N ARG A 21 -19.79 -0.62 20.91
CA ARG A 21 -21.00 -0.48 21.73
C ARG A 21 -20.89 -1.26 23.04
N ALA A 22 -20.35 -2.48 22.99
CA ALA A 22 -20.10 -3.27 24.19
C ALA A 22 -19.08 -2.57 25.13
N LEU A 23 -18.05 -1.91 24.60
CA LEU A 23 -17.07 -1.19 25.42
C LEU A 23 -17.54 0.19 25.93
N SER A 24 -18.67 0.71 25.45
CA SER A 24 -19.18 2.05 25.81
C SER A 24 -19.58 2.25 27.27
N ALA A 25 -19.84 1.17 28.03
CA ALA A 25 -20.22 1.26 29.44
C ALA A 25 -19.03 0.94 30.37
N PRO A 26 -18.69 1.83 31.32
CA PRO A 26 -17.55 1.63 32.21
C PRO A 26 -17.56 0.30 32.97
N ALA A 27 -18.74 -0.15 33.42
CA ALA A 27 -18.89 -1.42 34.14
C ALA A 27 -18.40 -2.64 33.33
N ARG A 28 -18.59 -2.63 32.00
CA ARG A 28 -18.16 -3.75 31.14
C ARG A 28 -16.65 -3.74 30.89
N VAL A 29 -16.05 -2.56 30.81
CA VAL A 29 -14.59 -2.40 30.75
C VAL A 29 -13.94 -2.91 32.05
N GLU A 30 -14.53 -2.61 33.20
CA GLU A 30 -14.02 -3.11 34.49
C GLU A 30 -14.17 -4.63 34.64
N ILE A 31 -15.23 -5.23 34.10
CA ILE A 31 -15.37 -6.69 34.01
C ILE A 31 -14.23 -7.30 33.17
N LEU A 32 -13.96 -6.75 31.98
CA LEU A 32 -12.86 -7.23 31.11
C LEU A 32 -11.50 -7.10 31.80
N LYS A 33 -11.20 -5.94 32.39
CA LYS A 33 -9.95 -5.74 33.14
C LYS A 33 -9.77 -6.77 34.26
N LEU A 34 -10.84 -7.05 35.01
CA LEU A 34 -10.80 -8.03 36.08
C LEU A 34 -10.49 -9.44 35.56
N LEU A 35 -11.17 -9.85 34.47
CA LEU A 35 -10.95 -11.14 33.84
C LEU A 35 -9.53 -11.27 33.25
N CYS A 36 -8.99 -10.22 32.63
CA CYS A 36 -7.61 -10.20 32.15
C CYS A 36 -6.60 -10.30 33.31
N ALA A 37 -6.87 -9.61 34.43
CA ALA A 37 -5.95 -9.56 35.56
C ALA A 37 -5.98 -10.82 36.44
N LYS A 38 -7.14 -11.44 36.63
CA LYS A 38 -7.34 -12.57 37.57
C LYS A 38 -7.65 -13.91 36.89
N GLY A 39 -7.88 -13.91 35.58
CA GLY A 39 -8.25 -15.11 34.83
C GLY A 39 -9.75 -15.44 34.92
N PRO A 40 -10.15 -16.68 34.55
CA PRO A 40 -11.54 -17.07 34.47
C PRO A 40 -12.28 -17.02 35.83
N MET A 41 -13.47 -16.42 35.86
CA MET A 41 -14.25 -16.22 37.09
C MET A 41 -15.75 -16.46 36.88
N ASN A 42 -16.47 -16.85 37.94
CA ASN A 42 -17.93 -16.90 37.89
C ASN A 42 -18.57 -15.53 38.14
N ILE A 43 -19.82 -15.38 37.71
CA ILE A 43 -20.59 -14.12 37.81
C ILE A 43 -20.68 -13.60 39.26
N ASN A 44 -20.83 -14.48 40.25
CA ASN A 44 -20.97 -14.07 41.66
C ASN A 44 -19.67 -13.48 42.21
N ASP A 45 -18.53 -14.04 41.83
CA ASP A 45 -17.22 -13.56 42.26
C ASP A 45 -16.85 -12.26 41.56
N ILE A 46 -17.23 -12.09 40.28
CA ILE A 46 -17.10 -10.81 39.55
C ILE A 46 -17.95 -9.73 40.23
N ALA A 47 -19.22 -10.03 40.52
CA ALA A 47 -20.14 -9.11 41.20
C ALA A 47 -19.62 -8.68 42.57
N ARG A 48 -19.13 -9.63 43.37
CA ARG A 48 -18.53 -9.33 44.67
C ARG A 48 -17.26 -8.48 44.54
N THR A 49 -16.39 -8.81 43.60
CA THR A 49 -15.09 -8.11 43.44
C THR A 49 -15.28 -6.67 42.96
N LEU A 50 -16.22 -6.45 42.04
CA LEU A 50 -16.50 -5.11 41.50
C LEU A 50 -17.53 -4.34 42.34
N SER A 51 -18.08 -4.94 43.40
CA SER A 51 -19.18 -4.37 44.20
C SER A 51 -20.39 -3.94 43.35
N LEU A 52 -20.73 -4.75 42.34
CA LEU A 52 -21.83 -4.52 41.41
C LEU A 52 -22.98 -5.50 41.66
N PRO A 53 -24.25 -5.13 41.37
CA PRO A 53 -25.35 -6.08 41.39
C PRO A 53 -25.11 -7.25 40.44
N GLN A 54 -25.47 -8.46 40.87
CA GLN A 54 -25.28 -9.68 40.07
C GLN A 54 -26.00 -9.60 38.72
N SER A 55 -27.19 -8.97 38.67
CA SER A 55 -27.95 -8.76 37.44
C SER A 55 -27.22 -7.85 36.44
N THR A 56 -26.55 -6.80 36.94
CA THR A 56 -25.72 -5.89 36.13
C THR A 56 -24.54 -6.63 35.52
N VAL A 57 -23.85 -7.47 36.31
CA VAL A 57 -22.72 -8.27 35.81
C VAL A 57 -23.19 -9.30 34.80
N ALA A 58 -24.29 -10.02 35.07
CA ALA A 58 -24.82 -11.02 34.15
C ALA A 58 -25.20 -10.41 32.79
N THR A 59 -25.85 -9.25 32.79
CA THR A 59 -26.20 -8.51 31.56
C THR A 59 -24.94 -8.00 30.84
N GLY A 60 -23.96 -7.49 31.60
CA GLY A 60 -22.69 -7.03 31.06
C GLY A 60 -21.89 -8.15 30.39
N ILE A 61 -21.84 -9.33 31.00
CA ILE A 61 -21.21 -10.52 30.42
C ILE A 61 -21.91 -10.94 29.13
N GLN A 62 -23.24 -10.98 29.10
CA GLN A 62 -23.97 -11.34 27.87
C GLN A 62 -23.65 -10.39 26.71
N ILE A 63 -23.64 -9.07 26.95
CA ILE A 63 -23.29 -8.08 25.92
C ILE A 63 -21.84 -8.25 25.44
N LEU A 64 -20.92 -8.55 26.36
CA LEU A 64 -19.52 -8.79 26.01
C LEU A 64 -19.32 -10.11 25.24
N GLU A 65 -20.12 -11.13 25.51
CA GLU A 65 -20.14 -12.39 24.76
C GLU A 65 -20.71 -12.23 23.37
N ASP A 66 -21.84 -11.50 23.24
CA ASP A 66 -22.45 -11.20 21.94
C ASP A 66 -21.46 -10.46 21.03
N ALA A 67 -20.60 -9.60 21.63
CA ALA A 67 -19.51 -8.90 20.97
C ALA A 67 -18.19 -9.71 20.84
N ARG A 68 -18.17 -10.98 21.26
CA ARG A 68 -16.99 -11.88 21.26
C ARG A 68 -15.77 -11.31 21.98
N LEU A 69 -15.98 -10.61 23.09
CA LEU A 69 -14.92 -10.12 23.98
C LEU A 69 -14.72 -11.03 25.20
N VAL A 70 -15.77 -11.75 25.59
CA VAL A 70 -15.77 -12.74 26.67
C VAL A 70 -16.25 -14.07 26.11
N ASP A 71 -15.66 -15.16 26.57
CA ASP A 71 -16.17 -16.52 26.39
C ASP A 71 -16.66 -17.06 27.73
N SER A 72 -17.58 -18.02 27.69
CA SER A 72 -18.03 -18.69 28.91
C SER A 72 -18.33 -20.16 28.74
N GLN A 73 -18.13 -20.88 29.84
CA GLN A 73 -18.35 -22.31 29.92
C GLN A 73 -19.17 -22.65 31.16
N LEU A 74 -20.05 -23.64 31.02
CA LEU A 74 -20.82 -24.18 32.15
C LEU A 74 -19.96 -25.16 32.95
N ALA A 75 -19.79 -24.88 34.23
CA ALA A 75 -19.11 -25.76 35.18
C ALA A 75 -20.05 -26.20 36.30
N LYS A 76 -19.84 -27.40 36.86
CA LYS A 76 -20.57 -27.86 38.05
C LYS A 76 -20.11 -27.07 39.28
N ALA A 77 -21.06 -26.57 40.07
CA ALA A 77 -20.80 -25.92 41.36
C ALA A 77 -21.29 -26.81 42.52
N ARG A 78 -20.94 -26.45 43.77
CA ARG A 78 -21.45 -27.13 44.99
C ARG A 78 -22.98 -27.14 45.09
N LYS A 79 -23.66 -26.18 44.44
CA LYS A 79 -25.12 -26.12 44.28
C LYS A 79 -25.45 -25.65 42.86
N GLY A 80 -25.83 -26.58 41.97
CA GLY A 80 -26.22 -26.27 40.59
C GLY A 80 -25.04 -26.08 39.63
N ASN A 81 -25.32 -25.48 38.47
CA ASN A 81 -24.31 -25.13 37.47
C ASN A 81 -23.94 -23.65 37.60
N GLN A 82 -22.68 -23.32 37.28
CA GLN A 82 -22.17 -21.95 37.24
C GLN A 82 -21.56 -21.64 35.87
N LYS A 83 -21.67 -20.39 35.45
CA LYS A 83 -21.05 -19.87 34.23
C LYS A 83 -19.67 -19.31 34.59
N ILE A 84 -18.62 -19.93 34.10
CA ILE A 84 -17.24 -19.44 34.22
C ILE A 84 -16.95 -18.60 32.99
N CYS A 85 -16.55 -17.34 33.19
CA CYS A 85 -16.33 -16.36 32.14
C CYS A 85 -14.84 -16.04 32.04
N SER A 86 -14.33 -15.91 30.82
CA SER A 86 -12.92 -15.57 30.53
C SER A 86 -12.84 -14.50 29.44
N ALA A 87 -11.90 -13.56 29.57
CA ALA A 87 -11.62 -12.63 28.48
C ALA A 87 -10.95 -13.36 27.32
N ILE A 88 -11.38 -13.08 26.08
CA ILE A 88 -10.81 -13.70 24.87
C ILE A 88 -9.51 -12.99 24.47
N TYR A 89 -9.43 -11.68 24.71
CA TYR A 89 -8.31 -10.82 24.34
C TYR A 89 -7.77 -10.07 25.56
N SER A 90 -6.45 -10.00 25.67
CA SER A 90 -5.76 -9.20 26.70
C SER A 90 -5.63 -7.73 26.32
N GLU A 91 -5.68 -7.41 25.02
CA GLU A 91 -5.52 -6.06 24.48
C GLU A 91 -6.56 -5.78 23.38
N ILE A 92 -7.05 -4.54 23.32
CA ILE A 92 -7.98 -4.09 22.27
C ILE A 92 -7.42 -2.77 21.69
N LEU A 93 -7.12 -2.79 20.40
CA LEU A 93 -6.62 -1.63 19.65
C LEU A 93 -7.73 -1.09 18.76
N ILE A 94 -8.08 0.19 18.92
CA ILE A 94 -9.06 0.87 18.07
C ILE A 94 -8.29 1.73 17.06
N SER A 95 -8.40 1.38 15.78
CA SER A 95 -7.84 2.16 14.67
C SER A 95 -8.93 3.05 14.05
N PHE A 96 -8.56 4.30 13.79
CA PHE A 96 -9.40 5.28 13.09
C PHE A 96 -8.97 5.49 11.63
N GLU A 97 -7.89 4.85 11.19
CA GLU A 97 -7.43 4.87 9.79
C GLU A 97 -8.15 3.80 8.96
N GLU A 98 -8.37 4.06 7.67
CA GLU A 98 -8.75 3.00 6.71
C GLU A 98 -7.73 1.87 6.80
N SER A 99 -8.24 0.65 7.03
CA SER A 99 -7.39 -0.53 7.18
C SER A 99 -6.55 -0.72 5.91
N ALA A 100 -5.34 -1.27 6.03
CA ALA A 100 -4.51 -1.57 4.86
C ALA A 100 -5.26 -2.45 3.82
N ALA A 101 -6.18 -3.30 4.30
CA ALA A 101 -7.07 -4.09 3.46
C ALA A 101 -8.11 -3.25 2.68
N GLN A 102 -8.65 -2.18 3.29
CA GLN A 102 -9.53 -1.24 2.60
C GLN A 102 -8.78 -0.38 1.57
N ARG A 103 -7.55 0.05 1.89
CA ARG A 103 -6.66 0.72 0.91
C ARG A 103 -6.37 -0.19 -0.28
N ALA A 104 -6.03 -1.46 -0.05
CA ALA A 104 -5.81 -2.45 -1.11
C ALA A 104 -7.06 -2.69 -1.98
N ASN A 105 -8.27 -2.67 -1.39
CA ASN A 105 -9.51 -2.82 -2.15
C ASN A 105 -9.89 -1.60 -3.02
N ASN A 106 -9.27 -0.45 -2.80
CA ASN A 106 -9.53 0.80 -3.53
C ASN A 106 -8.44 1.16 -4.54
N ILE A 107 -7.37 0.36 -4.63
CA ILE A 107 -6.25 0.56 -5.54
C ILE A 107 -6.22 -0.59 -6.53
N ILE A 108 -6.08 -0.26 -7.80
CA ILE A 108 -5.79 -1.22 -8.86
C ILE A 108 -4.39 -0.90 -9.33
N GLU A 109 -3.45 -1.79 -9.02
CA GLU A 109 -2.04 -1.61 -9.31
C GLU A 109 -1.58 -2.58 -10.41
N VAL A 110 -0.74 -2.09 -11.31
CA VAL A 110 -0.13 -2.87 -12.38
C VAL A 110 1.32 -2.43 -12.52
N GLU A 111 2.24 -3.35 -12.24
CA GLU A 111 3.67 -3.15 -12.52
C GLU A 111 3.94 -3.43 -14.01
N MET A 112 4.43 -2.42 -14.73
CA MET A 112 4.77 -2.53 -16.14
C MET A 112 6.28 -2.67 -16.31
N PRO A 113 6.79 -3.79 -16.87
CA PRO A 113 8.21 -3.92 -17.16
C PRO A 113 8.68 -2.85 -18.16
N VAL A 114 9.88 -2.30 -17.94
CA VAL A 114 10.46 -1.23 -18.79
C VAL A 114 10.54 -1.66 -20.25
N GLY A 115 10.87 -2.92 -20.51
CA GLY A 115 10.94 -3.50 -21.84
C GLY A 115 9.61 -3.75 -22.56
N LEU A 116 8.47 -3.67 -21.86
CA LEU A 116 7.16 -4.12 -22.37
C LEU A 116 6.39 -3.00 -23.09
N TYR A 117 7.08 -2.08 -23.76
CA TYR A 117 6.43 -1.10 -24.61
C TYR A 117 5.84 -1.76 -25.87
N THR A 118 4.72 -1.20 -26.32
CA THR A 118 3.97 -1.68 -27.50
C THR A 118 4.29 -0.92 -28.77
N SER A 119 4.79 0.32 -28.64
CA SER A 119 5.30 1.14 -29.74
C SER A 119 6.45 2.00 -29.23
N CYS A 120 7.36 2.37 -30.12
CA CYS A 120 8.45 3.29 -29.83
C CYS A 120 8.87 4.02 -31.10
N ASP A 121 9.33 5.25 -30.95
CA ASP A 121 10.10 5.98 -31.96
C ASP A 121 11.30 6.55 -31.22
N VAL A 122 12.50 6.05 -31.51
CA VAL A 122 13.70 6.28 -30.70
C VAL A 122 14.86 6.68 -31.61
N HIS A 123 15.64 7.66 -31.17
CA HIS A 123 16.82 8.14 -31.88
C HIS A 123 18.06 8.07 -31.00
N ALA A 124 19.20 7.82 -31.66
CA ALA A 124 20.50 7.82 -31.04
C ALA A 124 20.86 9.19 -30.38
N PRO A 125 21.67 9.20 -29.31
CA PRO A 125 22.20 8.03 -28.61
C PRO A 125 21.10 7.25 -27.90
N CYS A 126 21.14 5.91 -27.93
CA CYS A 126 20.08 5.07 -27.38
C CYS A 126 20.56 3.66 -27.02
N GLY A 127 19.85 2.99 -26.12
CA GLY A 127 20.10 1.59 -25.82
C GLY A 127 19.19 1.00 -24.76
N LEU A 128 19.46 -0.27 -24.48
CA LEU A 128 18.71 -1.13 -23.57
C LEU A 128 19.71 -1.94 -22.75
N CYS A 129 19.42 -2.18 -21.48
CA CYS A 129 20.14 -3.21 -20.73
C CYS A 129 19.23 -3.98 -19.77
N SER A 130 19.59 -5.25 -19.59
CA SER A 130 19.03 -6.12 -18.57
C SER A 130 19.83 -6.00 -17.27
N THR A 131 19.50 -6.78 -16.26
CA THR A 131 20.33 -6.91 -15.06
C THR A 131 21.66 -7.62 -15.33
N GLU A 132 21.83 -8.27 -16.48
CA GLU A 132 22.99 -9.13 -16.79
C GLU A 132 23.91 -8.53 -17.85
N SER A 133 23.38 -7.80 -18.83
CA SER A 133 24.15 -7.23 -19.94
C SER A 133 23.41 -6.16 -20.73
N VAL A 134 24.15 -5.44 -21.58
CA VAL A 134 23.57 -4.60 -22.65
C VAL A 134 22.85 -5.49 -23.65
N ILE A 135 21.66 -5.07 -24.05
CA ILE A 135 20.85 -5.76 -25.06
C ILE A 135 21.16 -5.15 -26.42
N GLY A 136 21.84 -5.90 -27.28
CA GLY A 136 22.17 -5.47 -28.64
C GLY A 136 23.30 -4.42 -28.73
N PRO A 137 23.58 -3.92 -29.94
CA PRO A 137 24.49 -2.81 -30.17
C PRO A 137 23.90 -1.48 -29.67
N LEU A 138 24.78 -0.63 -29.17
CA LEU A 138 24.45 0.74 -28.75
C LEU A 138 24.15 1.61 -29.96
N ASP A 139 23.27 2.60 -29.76
CA ASP A 139 22.91 3.63 -30.74
C ASP A 139 22.27 3.09 -32.02
N VAL A 140 21.62 1.91 -31.94
CA VAL A 140 20.85 1.29 -33.02
C VAL A 140 19.38 1.21 -32.63
N PRO A 141 18.52 2.15 -33.09
CA PRO A 141 17.10 2.18 -32.75
C PRO A 141 16.33 0.89 -33.04
N ASP A 142 16.67 0.18 -34.12
CA ASP A 142 15.98 -1.05 -34.53
C ASP A 142 16.03 -2.15 -33.46
N TYR A 143 17.01 -2.12 -32.55
CA TYR A 143 17.11 -3.07 -31.44
C TYR A 143 16.08 -2.86 -30.34
N PHE A 144 15.33 -1.75 -30.35
CA PHE A 144 14.13 -1.58 -29.52
C PHE A 144 13.00 -2.54 -29.93
N LEU A 145 13.12 -3.23 -31.06
CA LEU A 145 12.21 -4.32 -31.44
C LEU A 145 12.78 -5.72 -31.20
N ASP A 146 14.01 -5.84 -30.66
CA ASP A 146 14.61 -7.13 -30.35
C ASP A 146 13.82 -7.85 -29.24
N PRO A 147 13.53 -9.16 -29.37
CA PRO A 147 12.80 -9.91 -28.35
C PRO A 147 13.43 -9.87 -26.95
N GLN A 148 14.75 -9.71 -26.85
CA GLN A 148 15.45 -9.59 -25.56
C GLN A 148 15.09 -8.32 -24.79
N ARG A 149 14.48 -7.31 -25.44
CA ARG A 149 13.97 -6.11 -24.77
C ARG A 149 13.06 -6.44 -23.59
N MET A 150 12.37 -7.59 -23.62
CA MET A 150 11.51 -8.07 -22.53
C MET A 150 12.23 -8.20 -21.18
N GLN A 151 13.56 -8.30 -21.20
CA GLN A 151 14.42 -8.39 -20.02
C GLN A 151 15.02 -7.03 -19.62
N ALA A 152 14.69 -5.96 -20.34
CA ALA A 152 15.26 -4.64 -20.08
C ALA A 152 14.81 -4.13 -18.70
N GLY A 153 15.81 -3.78 -17.89
CA GLY A 153 15.64 -3.05 -16.63
C GLY A 153 15.95 -1.56 -16.76
N LEU A 154 16.61 -1.15 -17.85
CA LEU A 154 16.88 0.24 -18.19
C LEU A 154 16.74 0.44 -19.71
N VAL A 155 16.14 1.56 -20.08
CA VAL A 155 16.02 2.06 -21.44
C VAL A 155 16.48 3.51 -21.45
N TRP A 156 17.27 3.90 -22.44
CA TRP A 156 17.69 5.29 -22.62
C TRP A 156 17.67 5.68 -24.09
N PHE A 157 17.38 6.95 -24.34
CA PHE A 157 17.44 7.54 -25.67
C PHE A 157 17.47 9.06 -25.60
N GLY A 158 18.17 9.69 -26.55
CA GLY A 158 18.29 11.15 -26.58
C GLY A 158 17.02 11.87 -27.05
N ARG A 159 16.25 11.25 -27.95
CA ARG A 159 14.98 11.80 -28.48
C ARG A 159 14.03 10.68 -28.85
N GLY A 160 12.74 10.91 -28.64
CA GLY A 160 11.71 9.95 -29.02
C GLY A 160 10.72 9.66 -27.91
N TYR A 161 10.10 8.48 -27.97
CA TYR A 161 9.18 7.98 -26.97
C TYR A 161 9.12 6.45 -26.94
N VAL A 162 8.62 5.94 -25.82
CA VAL A 162 8.13 4.57 -25.65
C VAL A 162 6.68 4.63 -25.18
N GLU A 163 5.81 3.82 -25.78
CA GLU A 163 4.37 3.76 -25.46
C GLU A 163 4.03 2.42 -24.81
N TYR A 164 3.36 2.49 -23.66
CA TYR A 164 2.86 1.32 -22.93
C TYR A 164 1.33 1.25 -23.00
N LYS A 165 0.81 0.02 -22.95
CA LYS A 165 -0.63 -0.22 -22.84
C LYS A 165 -0.93 -0.95 -21.55
N PHE A 166 -1.89 -0.40 -20.81
CA PHE A 166 -2.36 -0.97 -19.56
C PHE A 166 -3.75 -1.57 -19.76
N PRO A 167 -4.04 -2.74 -19.16
CA PRO A 167 -5.39 -3.25 -19.14
C PRO A 167 -6.28 -2.31 -18.33
N ASN A 168 -7.49 -2.02 -18.83
CA ASN A 168 -8.47 -1.23 -18.08
C ASN A 168 -9.18 -2.09 -17.03
N ASN A 169 -8.43 -2.47 -16.00
CA ASN A 169 -8.89 -3.31 -14.90
C ASN A 169 -10.04 -2.66 -14.12
N ALA A 170 -10.07 -1.33 -14.02
CA ALA A 170 -11.17 -0.59 -13.39
C ALA A 170 -12.51 -0.85 -14.09
N LYS A 171 -12.52 -0.87 -15.43
CA LYS A 171 -13.71 -1.20 -16.23
C LYS A 171 -14.12 -2.67 -16.03
N VAL A 172 -13.17 -3.59 -15.97
CA VAL A 172 -13.45 -5.03 -15.73
C VAL A 172 -14.09 -5.25 -14.36
N LEU A 173 -13.62 -4.52 -13.35
CA LEU A 173 -14.13 -4.60 -11.98
C LEU A 173 -15.34 -3.70 -11.71
N ASN A 174 -15.82 -2.97 -12.72
CA ASN A 174 -16.91 -1.99 -12.63
C ASN A 174 -16.70 -0.98 -11.47
N LYS A 175 -15.50 -0.39 -11.42
CA LYS A 175 -15.09 0.59 -10.41
C LYS A 175 -14.97 1.98 -11.01
N ASP A 176 -15.47 2.99 -10.29
CA ASP A 176 -15.25 4.39 -10.63
C ASP A 176 -13.81 4.81 -10.28
N ILE A 177 -13.15 5.48 -11.22
CA ILE A 177 -11.79 5.96 -11.06
C ILE A 177 -11.82 7.38 -10.47
N ARG A 178 -11.15 7.57 -9.32
CA ARG A 178 -11.00 8.90 -8.70
C ARG A 178 -9.66 9.57 -9.02
N ALA A 179 -8.65 8.77 -9.32
CA ALA A 179 -7.36 9.22 -9.81
C ALA A 179 -6.66 8.10 -10.59
N ILE A 180 -5.78 8.48 -11.50
CA ILE A 180 -4.79 7.61 -12.15
C ILE A 180 -3.41 8.12 -11.73
N GLU A 181 -2.53 7.22 -11.32
CA GLU A 181 -1.16 7.53 -10.94
C GLU A 181 -0.16 6.73 -11.77
N PHE A 182 0.86 7.43 -12.25
CA PHE A 182 2.02 6.82 -12.91
C PHE A 182 3.24 7.14 -12.07
N SER A 183 3.90 6.10 -11.58
CA SER A 183 5.12 6.19 -10.78
C SER A 183 6.25 5.47 -11.51
N LEU A 184 7.36 6.16 -11.72
CA LEU A 184 8.51 5.64 -12.44
C LEU A 184 9.79 6.39 -12.07
N GLU A 185 10.92 5.70 -12.18
CA GLU A 185 12.25 6.27 -12.01
C GLU A 185 12.75 6.87 -13.34
N LEU A 186 13.19 8.12 -13.31
CA LEU A 186 13.58 8.88 -14.49
C LEU A 186 14.81 9.76 -14.23
N SER A 187 15.63 9.96 -15.26
CA SER A 187 16.78 10.87 -15.27
C SER A 187 16.95 11.52 -16.65
N SER A 188 17.85 12.48 -16.74
CA SER A 188 18.33 12.92 -18.05
C SER A 188 19.27 11.86 -18.66
N GLU A 189 19.40 11.87 -20.00
CA GLU A 189 20.31 10.99 -20.74
C GLU A 189 21.35 11.82 -21.50
N VAL A 190 22.61 11.48 -21.34
CA VAL A 190 23.75 12.07 -22.06
C VAL A 190 24.89 11.05 -22.13
N PRO A 191 25.70 11.02 -23.20
CA PRO A 191 26.88 10.16 -23.22
C PRO A 191 27.81 10.44 -22.03
N GLY A 192 28.10 9.40 -21.26
CA GLY A 192 28.74 9.56 -19.96
C GLY A 192 27.70 9.88 -18.90
N THR A 193 28.00 10.81 -18.00
CA THR A 193 27.04 11.36 -17.03
C THR A 193 27.30 12.85 -16.88
N ASN A 194 26.23 13.64 -16.72
CA ASN A 194 26.33 15.07 -16.41
C ASN A 194 25.20 15.49 -15.49
N ALA A 195 25.56 15.94 -14.28
CA ALA A 195 24.60 16.39 -13.27
C ALA A 195 23.89 17.71 -13.63
N ASP A 196 24.40 18.45 -14.62
CA ASP A 196 23.79 19.66 -15.17
C ASP A 196 23.46 19.43 -16.65
N TRP A 197 22.41 18.65 -16.87
CA TRP A 197 21.89 18.33 -18.21
C TRP A 197 20.36 18.36 -18.23
N PRO A 198 19.75 19.55 -18.17
CA PRO A 198 18.30 19.65 -18.08
C PRO A 198 17.60 18.98 -19.27
N SER A 199 16.66 18.08 -18.97
CA SER A 199 15.94 17.32 -19.99
C SER A 199 14.45 17.28 -19.69
N ASP A 200 13.63 17.71 -20.66
CA ASP A 200 12.17 17.69 -20.54
C ASP A 200 11.63 16.29 -20.81
N ILE A 201 10.93 15.75 -19.82
CA ILE A 201 10.28 14.44 -19.90
C ILE A 201 8.78 14.67 -19.71
N THR A 202 8.01 14.35 -20.75
CA THR A 202 6.55 14.59 -20.77
C THR A 202 5.81 13.28 -20.73
N LEU A 203 4.90 13.13 -19.77
CA LEU A 203 3.96 12.02 -19.75
C LEU A 203 2.78 12.33 -20.69
N TRP A 204 2.45 11.40 -21.57
CA TRP A 204 1.26 11.44 -22.40
C TRP A 204 0.33 10.29 -22.05
N VAL A 205 -0.97 10.54 -22.01
CA VAL A 205 -2.00 9.50 -21.79
C VAL A 205 -3.11 9.70 -22.79
N ASN A 206 -3.49 8.66 -23.51
CA ASN A 206 -4.52 8.69 -24.56
C ASN A 206 -4.35 9.85 -25.57
N GLY A 207 -3.10 10.18 -25.92
CA GLY A 207 -2.78 11.26 -26.86
C GLY A 207 -2.81 12.67 -26.28
N MET A 208 -3.01 12.83 -24.97
CA MET A 208 -2.94 14.13 -24.29
C MET A 208 -1.66 14.28 -23.47
N ALA A 209 -0.99 15.43 -23.60
CA ALA A 209 0.19 15.79 -22.83
C ALA A 209 -0.21 16.15 -21.38
N ILE A 210 0.02 15.22 -20.45
CA ILE A 210 -0.43 15.31 -19.05
C ILE A 210 0.38 16.35 -18.28
N GLY A 211 1.70 16.30 -18.43
CA GLY A 211 2.60 17.26 -17.80
C GLY A 211 4.06 16.93 -18.06
N THR A 212 4.87 17.97 -18.11
CA THR A 212 6.32 17.89 -18.33
C THR A 212 7.03 18.08 -17.00
N TRP A 213 7.96 17.18 -16.70
CA TRP A 213 8.96 17.36 -15.66
C TRP A 213 10.32 17.56 -16.32
N THR A 214 11.01 18.63 -15.97
CA THR A 214 12.40 18.85 -16.38
C THR A 214 13.33 18.20 -15.36
N SER A 215 13.98 17.10 -15.76
CA SER A 215 15.06 16.51 -14.98
C SER A 215 16.22 17.51 -14.90
N PRO A 216 16.89 17.68 -13.74
CA PRO A 216 18.02 18.60 -13.63
C PRO A 216 19.29 18.06 -14.33
N GLY A 217 19.42 16.74 -14.44
CA GLY A 217 20.61 16.11 -15.00
C GLY A 217 20.56 14.59 -14.92
N ASP A 218 21.70 13.99 -15.22
CA ASP A 218 21.94 12.56 -15.18
C ASP A 218 22.67 12.17 -13.87
N TYR A 219 22.35 11.00 -13.33
CA TYR A 219 22.77 10.55 -12.02
C TYR A 219 23.72 9.36 -12.13
N GLY A 220 25.01 9.63 -12.28
CA GLY A 220 26.06 8.61 -12.16
C GLY A 220 27.22 8.98 -11.24
N ASP A 221 26.98 9.90 -10.30
CA ASP A 221 27.93 10.32 -9.27
C ASP A 221 28.35 9.20 -8.31
N LYS A 222 27.51 8.16 -8.18
CA LYS A 222 27.76 6.98 -7.34
C LYS A 222 27.02 5.76 -7.85
N ARG A 223 27.50 4.58 -7.45
CA ARG A 223 26.82 3.30 -7.72
C ARG A 223 25.38 3.31 -7.19
N GLY A 224 24.42 2.99 -8.06
CA GLY A 224 23.03 2.82 -7.68
C GLY A 224 22.81 1.56 -6.83
N ALA A 225 21.83 1.58 -5.93
CA ALA A 225 21.57 0.46 -5.02
C ALA A 225 21.14 -0.83 -5.75
N PHE A 226 20.45 -0.67 -6.88
CA PHE A 226 19.93 -1.77 -7.70
C PHE A 226 20.70 -1.95 -9.01
N THR A 227 21.80 -1.22 -9.18
CA THR A 227 22.57 -1.17 -10.42
C THR A 227 23.62 -2.29 -10.44
N PRO A 228 23.59 -3.20 -11.43
CA PRO A 228 24.50 -4.33 -11.47
C PRO A 228 25.97 -3.91 -11.51
N ALA A 229 26.85 -4.74 -10.93
CA ALA A 229 28.28 -4.45 -10.85
C ALA A 229 28.98 -4.35 -12.21
N TRP A 230 28.45 -5.02 -13.25
CA TRP A 230 29.00 -4.95 -14.61
C TRP A 230 28.69 -3.62 -15.30
N TRP A 231 27.63 -2.92 -14.88
CA TRP A 231 27.29 -1.61 -15.41
C TRP A 231 28.33 -0.59 -14.95
N LYS A 232 28.89 0.10 -15.93
CA LYS A 232 30.00 1.04 -15.74
C LYS A 232 29.56 2.26 -14.95
N LEU A 233 30.42 2.83 -14.12
CA LEU A 233 30.10 4.03 -13.32
C LEU A 233 29.90 5.26 -14.20
N GLU A 234 30.48 5.24 -15.40
CA GLU A 234 30.35 6.30 -16.39
C GLU A 234 28.96 6.37 -17.02
N GLY A 235 28.07 5.40 -16.81
CA GLY A 235 26.67 5.48 -17.24
C GLY A 235 25.73 5.84 -16.08
N SER A 236 24.50 6.22 -16.40
CA SER A 236 23.45 6.53 -15.42
C SER A 236 23.28 5.37 -14.43
N GLN A 237 23.34 5.69 -13.13
CA GLN A 237 23.31 4.73 -12.05
C GLN A 237 21.95 4.67 -11.36
N TYR A 238 21.16 5.74 -11.39
CA TYR A 238 19.82 5.80 -10.81
C TYR A 238 19.04 6.98 -11.43
N GLY A 239 17.80 7.19 -11.02
CA GLY A 239 17.01 8.36 -11.34
C GLY A 239 16.23 8.90 -10.14
N MET A 240 15.39 9.89 -10.41
CA MET A 240 14.39 10.35 -9.46
C MET A 240 13.10 9.56 -9.64
N MET A 241 12.54 9.08 -8.53
CA MET A 241 11.17 8.57 -8.54
C MET A 241 10.21 9.74 -8.73
N LYS A 242 9.44 9.71 -9.81
CA LYS A 242 8.49 10.75 -10.17
C LYS A 242 7.08 10.17 -10.23
N THR A 243 6.12 10.90 -9.66
CA THR A 243 4.71 10.50 -9.68
C THR A 243 3.86 11.54 -10.38
N TRP A 244 3.22 11.17 -11.49
CA TRP A 244 2.14 11.94 -12.09
C TRP A 244 0.81 11.43 -11.56
N ARG A 245 0.00 12.33 -10.98
CA ARG A 245 -1.35 12.03 -10.51
C ARG A 245 -2.37 12.85 -11.30
N ILE A 246 -3.26 12.17 -12.01
CA ILE A 246 -4.39 12.76 -12.74
C ILE A 246 -5.65 12.52 -11.93
N SER A 247 -6.39 13.58 -11.59
CA SER A 247 -7.59 13.49 -10.74
C SER A 247 -8.76 14.25 -11.36
N THR A 248 -9.91 14.23 -10.69
CA THR A 248 -11.06 15.06 -11.05
C THR A 248 -10.82 16.58 -10.90
N ARG A 249 -9.71 16.99 -10.25
CA ARG A 249 -9.38 18.40 -9.98
C ARG A 249 -8.22 18.94 -10.83
N GLY A 250 -7.60 18.09 -11.65
CA GLY A 250 -6.41 18.42 -12.41
C GLY A 250 -5.29 17.40 -12.23
N THR A 251 -4.13 17.74 -12.79
CA THR A 251 -2.93 16.91 -12.82
C THR A 251 -1.81 17.50 -11.98
N PHE A 252 -1.09 16.63 -11.29
CA PHE A 252 -0.01 16.98 -10.38
C PHE A 252 1.24 16.12 -10.64
N ILE A 253 2.42 16.70 -10.48
CA ILE A 253 3.71 15.98 -10.46
C ILE A 253 4.27 16.14 -9.06
N ASP A 254 4.44 15.03 -8.35
CA ASP A 254 4.85 14.98 -6.93
C ASP A 254 4.03 15.92 -6.01
N GLY A 255 2.73 16.02 -6.29
CA GLY A 255 1.80 16.87 -5.54
C GLY A 255 1.80 18.35 -5.94
N VAL A 256 2.68 18.78 -6.83
CA VAL A 256 2.69 20.14 -7.39
C VAL A 256 1.82 20.18 -8.64
N ALA A 257 0.96 21.18 -8.76
CA ALA A 257 0.07 21.32 -9.93
C ALA A 257 0.90 21.44 -11.22
N ALA A 258 0.57 20.62 -12.22
CA ALA A 258 1.29 20.55 -13.48
C ALA A 258 0.42 20.95 -14.68
N SER A 259 -0.86 20.55 -14.69
CA SER A 259 -1.81 20.97 -15.72
C SER A 259 -3.26 20.88 -15.23
N ASN A 260 -4.18 21.48 -15.97
CA ASN A 260 -5.62 21.44 -15.67
C ASN A 260 -6.32 20.20 -16.26
N ILE A 261 -5.59 19.28 -16.88
CA ILE A 261 -6.16 18.05 -17.45
C ILE A 261 -6.69 17.18 -16.31
N THR A 262 -7.90 16.68 -16.48
CA THR A 262 -8.63 15.88 -15.50
C THR A 262 -8.93 14.49 -16.06
N LEU A 263 -9.43 13.61 -15.19
CA LEU A 263 -9.96 12.31 -15.63
C LEU A 263 -11.10 12.42 -16.64
N GLY A 264 -11.85 13.53 -16.66
CA GLY A 264 -12.96 13.71 -17.59
C GLY A 264 -12.50 14.01 -19.03
N ASP A 265 -11.23 14.38 -19.20
CA ASP A 265 -10.64 14.67 -20.50
C ASP A 265 -10.08 13.39 -21.18
N LEU A 266 -9.85 12.31 -20.40
CA LEU A 266 -9.15 11.07 -20.79
C LEU A 266 -10.03 9.95 -21.34
#